data_AF-A0A7S1VJ16-F1
#
_entry.id   AF-A0A7S1VJ16-F1
#
_cell.length_a   1.000
_cell.length_b   1.000
_cell.length_c   1.000
_cell.angle_alpha   90.00
_cell.angle_beta   90.00
_cell.angle_gamma   90.00
#
_symmetry.space_group_name_H-M   'P 1'
#
loop_
_entity.id
_entity.type
_entity.pdbx_description
1 polymer ?
#
loop_
_entity_poly.entity_id
_entity_poly.type
_entity_poly.pdbx_seq_one_letter_code
_entity_poly.pdbx_strand_id
1 'polypeptide(L)'
;MDLACLFSALFFLIANILDIVLVVKHRQNDVYDHELEKELDSEYLEEIWQYRYSISPMVNAANVFNALAWFLLTIPILQFAWIHSQGGKSHVWAHGTLASLAFAGAITELSARLLIFGATTTATWISKNFNLDSWFTAVSLDKSGWKSLELTFLIVHRMLKWVDAFEYLALFGCFSLVFYSVLTAPPEVRIFGPAWATLGLVIAFVSFIDFTFDVLRYEQFRAFSRLAVYVSFANTVILLPIWLLWFGMQLPRYEPRFTANDILFRRIEREPPIEHATAPGTQGLSAEDMEDL
;
A
#
# COMPACT_ATOMS: atom_id res chain seq x y z
N MET A 1 10.61 19.78 1.21
CA MET A 1 9.87 18.55 1.54
C MET A 1 9.36 17.98 0.25
N ASP A 2 9.45 16.67 0.06
CA ASP A 2 8.94 16.02 -1.15
C ASP A 2 7.41 16.08 -1.22
N LEU A 3 6.87 16.52 -2.35
CA LEU A 3 5.43 16.72 -2.54
C LEU A 3 4.66 15.39 -2.65
N ALA A 4 5.28 14.34 -3.19
CA ALA A 4 4.63 13.04 -3.32
C ALA A 4 4.38 12.42 -1.94
N CYS A 5 5.35 12.54 -1.02
CA CYS A 5 5.18 12.13 0.37
C CYS A 5 4.05 12.89 1.07
N LEU A 6 3.97 14.21 0.86
CA LEU A 6 2.91 15.05 1.44
C LEU A 6 1.53 14.65 0.92
N PHE A 7 1.39 14.53 -0.40
CA PHE A 7 0.11 14.17 -1.00
C PHE A 7 -0.30 12.75 -0.63
N SER A 8 0.61 11.77 -0.65
CA SER A 8 0.30 10.41 -0.20
C SER A 8 -0.21 10.40 1.25
N ALA A 9 0.48 11.11 2.17
CA ALA A 9 0.05 11.22 3.57
C ALA A 9 -1.33 11.89 3.71
N LEU A 10 -1.57 12.98 2.97
CA LEU A 10 -2.85 13.70 2.98
C LEU A 10 -4.00 12.82 2.46
N PHE A 11 -3.78 12.09 1.36
CA PHE A 11 -4.81 11.24 0.77
C PHE A 11 -5.15 10.04 1.66
N PHE A 12 -4.15 9.40 2.29
CA PHE A 12 -4.41 8.38 3.31
C PHE A 12 -5.21 8.96 4.48
N LEU A 13 -4.85 10.14 4.98
CA LEU A 13 -5.57 10.77 6.08
C LEU A 13 -7.04 11.05 5.70
N ILE A 14 -7.30 11.63 4.53
CA ILE A 14 -8.65 11.93 4.07
C ILE A 14 -9.46 10.65 3.87
N ALA A 15 -8.91 9.64 3.18
CA ALA A 15 -9.59 8.37 2.94
C ALA A 15 -10.03 7.71 4.25
N ASN A 16 -9.10 7.57 5.20
CA ASN A 16 -9.38 6.92 6.48
C ASN A 16 -10.33 7.74 7.36
N ILE A 17 -10.28 9.08 7.33
CA ILE A 17 -11.27 9.91 8.04
C ILE A 17 -12.67 9.65 7.48
N LEU A 18 -12.84 9.58 6.16
CA LEU A 18 -14.12 9.27 5.54
C LEU A 18 -14.61 7.88 5.95
N ASP A 19 -13.73 6.88 5.98
CA ASP A 19 -14.08 5.53 6.42
C ASP A 19 -14.51 5.49 7.90
N ILE A 20 -13.84 6.25 8.78
CA ILE A 20 -14.27 6.36 10.18
C ILE A 20 -15.65 6.98 10.28
N VAL A 21 -15.92 8.05 9.53
CA VAL A 21 -17.23 8.69 9.50
C VAL A 21 -18.30 7.70 9.00
N LEU A 22 -17.98 6.90 7.99
CA LEU A 22 -18.85 5.83 7.49
C LEU A 22 -19.12 4.76 8.55
N VAL A 23 -18.09 4.29 9.26
CA VAL A 23 -18.21 3.31 10.34
C VAL A 23 -19.04 3.86 11.50
N VAL A 24 -18.82 5.10 11.90
CA VAL A 24 -19.62 5.77 12.95
C VAL A 24 -21.07 5.89 12.52
N LYS A 25 -21.33 6.37 11.29
CA LYS A 25 -22.68 6.51 10.75
C LYS A 25 -23.40 5.15 10.67
N HIS A 26 -22.69 4.10 10.26
CA HIS A 26 -23.24 2.75 10.23
C HIS A 26 -23.55 2.21 11.63
N ARG A 27 -22.71 2.52 12.62
CA ARG A 27 -22.93 2.11 14.01
C ARG A 27 -24.07 2.87 14.70
N GLN A 28 -24.32 4.11 14.31
CA GLN A 28 -25.42 4.93 14.80
C GLN A 28 -26.75 4.61 14.11
N ASN A 29 -26.72 3.80 13.05
CA ASN A 29 -27.93 3.46 12.32
C ASN A 29 -28.69 2.38 13.07
N ASP A 30 -29.73 2.78 13.81
CA ASP A 30 -30.63 1.89 14.54
C ASP A 30 -31.35 0.89 13.62
N VAL A 31 -31.34 1.15 12.31
CA VAL A 31 -31.90 0.24 11.29
C VAL A 31 -31.11 -1.08 11.24
N TYR A 32 -29.82 -1.12 11.56
CA TYR A 32 -29.02 -2.35 11.37
C TYR A 32 -29.40 -3.48 12.36
N ASP A 33 -30.11 -4.49 11.87
CA ASP A 33 -30.41 -5.72 12.60
C ASP A 33 -29.71 -6.92 11.92
N HIS A 34 -28.79 -7.54 12.65
CA HIS A 34 -27.99 -8.66 12.14
C HIS A 34 -28.81 -9.94 11.95
N GLU A 35 -29.84 -10.16 12.77
CA GLU A 35 -30.64 -11.38 12.65
C GLU A 35 -31.56 -11.28 11.43
N LEU A 36 -32.18 -10.11 11.19
CA LEU A 36 -32.97 -9.86 9.97
C LEU A 36 -32.13 -9.93 8.69
N GLU A 37 -30.88 -9.44 8.73
CA GLU A 37 -29.93 -9.59 7.61
C GLU A 37 -29.65 -11.07 7.29
N LYS A 38 -29.47 -11.89 8.33
CA LYS A 38 -29.19 -13.32 8.20
C LYS A 38 -30.40 -14.11 7.70
N GLU A 39 -31.59 -13.71 8.10
CA GLU A 39 -32.86 -14.28 7.63
C GLU A 39 -33.23 -13.81 6.22
N LEU A 40 -32.48 -12.84 5.68
CA LEU A 40 -32.75 -12.17 4.40
C LEU A 40 -34.18 -11.61 4.36
N ASP A 41 -34.63 -11.00 5.46
CA ASP A 41 -35.97 -10.41 5.52
C ASP A 41 -36.12 -9.31 4.47
N SER A 42 -37.13 -9.41 3.61
CA SER A 42 -37.23 -8.55 2.43
C SER A 42 -37.57 -7.10 2.74
N GLU A 43 -38.34 -6.83 3.80
CA GLU A 43 -38.69 -5.46 4.18
C GLU A 43 -37.46 -4.75 4.76
N TYR A 44 -36.71 -5.47 5.61
CA TYR A 44 -35.42 -5.02 6.11
C TYR A 44 -34.42 -4.77 4.97
N LEU A 45 -34.36 -5.67 3.97
CA LEU A 45 -33.47 -5.51 2.82
C LEU A 45 -33.80 -4.23 2.02
N GLU A 46 -35.07 -3.92 1.79
CA GLU A 46 -35.46 -2.66 1.14
C GLU A 46 -34.99 -1.44 1.93
N GLU A 47 -35.20 -1.43 3.24
CA GLU A 47 -34.81 -0.33 4.10
C GLU A 47 -33.29 -0.11 4.11
N ILE A 48 -32.50 -1.18 4.23
CA ILE A 48 -31.04 -1.07 4.21
C ILE A 48 -30.52 -0.62 2.85
N TRP A 49 -31.17 -0.98 1.74
CA TRP A 49 -30.82 -0.47 0.41
C TRP A 49 -31.11 1.03 0.29
N GLN A 50 -32.21 1.53 0.86
CA GLN A 50 -32.46 2.98 0.92
C GLN A 50 -31.38 3.72 1.73
N TYR A 51 -31.00 3.16 2.89
CA TYR A 51 -29.89 3.70 3.68
C TYR A 51 -28.59 3.73 2.87
N ARG A 52 -28.26 2.64 2.15
CA ARG A 52 -27.06 2.55 1.29
C ARG A 52 -27.05 3.62 0.20
N TYR A 53 -28.20 3.96 -0.40
CA TYR A 53 -28.26 5.07 -1.36
C TYR A 53 -27.85 6.40 -0.74
N SER A 54 -28.25 6.66 0.50
CA SER A 54 -27.97 7.92 1.20
C SER A 54 -26.48 8.11 1.50
N ILE A 55 -25.72 7.02 1.64
CA ILE A 55 -24.28 7.04 1.96
C ILE A 55 -23.38 6.75 0.76
N SER A 56 -23.94 6.26 -0.34
CA SER A 56 -23.19 5.82 -1.53
C SER A 56 -22.18 6.87 -2.06
N PRO A 57 -22.51 8.17 -2.17
CA PRO A 57 -21.54 9.17 -2.59
C PRO A 57 -20.30 9.26 -1.69
N MET A 58 -20.49 9.12 -0.38
CA MET A 58 -19.41 9.18 0.62
C MET A 58 -18.54 7.91 0.56
N VAL A 59 -19.16 6.73 0.41
CA VAL A 59 -18.47 5.46 0.20
C VAL A 59 -17.62 5.51 -1.08
N ASN A 60 -18.18 6.01 -2.17
CA ASN A 60 -17.47 6.14 -3.45
C ASN A 60 -16.31 7.13 -3.35
N ALA A 61 -16.49 8.26 -2.66
CA ALA A 61 -15.43 9.23 -2.43
C ALA A 61 -14.28 8.60 -1.61
N ALA A 62 -14.59 7.91 -0.51
CA ALA A 62 -13.59 7.22 0.31
C ALA A 62 -12.77 6.23 -0.51
N ASN A 63 -13.43 5.38 -1.32
CA ASN A 63 -12.78 4.42 -2.20
C ASN A 63 -11.84 5.09 -3.23
N VAL A 64 -12.24 6.23 -3.81
CA VAL A 64 -11.40 6.97 -4.76
C VAL A 64 -10.19 7.58 -4.07
N PHE A 65 -10.36 8.21 -2.91
CA PHE A 65 -9.25 8.75 -2.14
C PHE A 65 -8.28 7.66 -1.70
N ASN A 66 -8.78 6.48 -1.31
CA ASN A 66 -7.95 5.35 -0.93
C ASN A 66 -7.12 4.82 -2.11
N ALA A 67 -7.75 4.60 -3.28
CA ALA A 67 -7.05 4.20 -4.50
C ALA A 67 -5.93 5.19 -4.87
N LEU A 68 -6.22 6.49 -4.78
CA LEU A 68 -5.24 7.54 -5.04
C LEU A 68 -4.12 7.57 -4.00
N ALA A 69 -4.42 7.34 -2.72
CA ALA A 69 -3.43 7.27 -1.65
C ALA A 69 -2.39 6.17 -1.92
N TRP A 70 -2.86 4.98 -2.26
CA TRP A 70 -2.02 3.83 -2.63
C TRP A 70 -1.23 4.05 -3.92
N PHE A 71 -1.86 4.63 -4.93
CA PHE A 71 -1.15 4.99 -6.16
C PHE A 71 -0.04 6.00 -5.88
N LEU A 72 -0.31 7.04 -5.10
CA LEU A 72 0.69 8.04 -4.72
C LEU A 72 1.77 7.48 -3.79
N LEU A 73 1.48 6.46 -2.99
CA LEU A 73 2.46 5.76 -2.14
C LEU A 73 3.54 5.06 -2.94
N THR A 74 3.26 4.65 -4.18
CA THR A 74 4.27 4.02 -5.03
C THR A 74 5.46 4.93 -5.29
N ILE A 75 5.21 6.24 -5.45
CA ILE A 75 6.25 7.22 -5.77
C ILE A 75 7.35 7.29 -4.69
N PRO A 76 7.04 7.54 -3.40
CA PRO A 76 8.07 7.58 -2.36
C PRO A 76 8.76 6.23 -2.15
N ILE A 77 8.06 5.10 -2.33
CA ILE A 77 8.67 3.78 -2.24
C ILE A 77 9.67 3.55 -3.38
N LEU A 78 9.35 3.98 -4.61
CA LEU A 78 10.26 3.91 -5.76
C LEU A 78 11.42 4.88 -5.62
N GLN A 79 11.19 6.09 -5.11
CA GLN A 79 12.26 7.04 -4.79
C GLN A 79 13.23 6.44 -3.78
N PHE A 80 12.73 5.81 -2.71
CA PHE A 80 13.55 5.09 -1.75
C PHE A 80 14.33 3.96 -2.42
N ALA A 81 13.66 3.10 -3.19
CA ALA A 81 14.27 1.96 -3.86
C ALA A 81 15.41 2.41 -4.80
N TRP A 82 15.17 3.45 -5.58
CA TRP A 82 16.15 4.01 -6.50
C TRP A 82 17.36 4.60 -5.78
N ILE A 83 17.14 5.49 -4.82
CA ILE A 83 18.20 6.19 -4.08
C ILE A 83 19.07 5.18 -3.35
N HIS A 84 18.46 4.23 -2.65
CA HIS A 84 19.20 3.29 -1.80
C HIS A 84 19.87 2.18 -2.61
N SER A 85 19.34 1.82 -3.79
CA SER A 85 20.03 0.93 -4.74
C SER A 85 21.29 1.55 -5.35
N GLN A 86 21.54 2.84 -5.12
CA GLN A 86 22.60 3.63 -5.77
C GLN A 86 22.48 3.59 -7.32
N GLY A 87 21.25 3.62 -7.83
CA GLY A 87 20.98 3.45 -9.26
C GLY A 87 21.20 2.00 -9.75
N GLY A 88 20.92 1.00 -8.90
CA GLY A 88 21.01 -0.43 -9.26
C GLY A 88 22.36 -1.10 -9.00
N LYS A 89 23.23 -0.50 -8.20
CA LYS A 89 24.57 -1.05 -7.89
C LYS A 89 24.58 -1.97 -6.66
N SER A 90 23.62 -1.83 -5.74
CA SER A 90 23.56 -2.62 -4.52
C SER A 90 22.16 -3.20 -4.29
N HIS A 91 22.10 -4.41 -3.73
CA HIS A 91 20.89 -5.13 -3.31
C HIS A 91 19.72 -5.04 -4.31
N VAL A 92 20.01 -5.17 -5.61
CA VAL A 92 19.04 -4.99 -6.71
C VAL A 92 17.78 -5.83 -6.52
N TRP A 93 17.91 -7.06 -6.02
CA TRP A 93 16.76 -7.93 -5.77
C TRP A 93 15.78 -7.33 -4.75
N ALA A 94 16.28 -6.77 -3.64
CA ALA A 94 15.44 -6.22 -2.58
C ALA A 94 14.68 -4.98 -3.07
N HIS A 95 15.37 -4.10 -3.81
CA HIS A 95 14.78 -2.91 -4.39
C HIS A 95 13.82 -3.22 -5.54
N GLY A 96 14.15 -4.22 -6.37
CA GLY A 96 13.26 -4.74 -7.41
C GLY A 96 11.98 -5.32 -6.81
N THR A 97 12.08 -6.19 -5.80
CA THR A 97 10.91 -6.74 -5.10
C THR A 97 10.09 -5.64 -4.43
N LEU A 98 10.73 -4.65 -3.80
CA LEU A 98 10.05 -3.51 -3.20
C LEU A 98 9.23 -2.72 -4.24
N ALA A 99 9.85 -2.40 -5.38
CA ALA A 99 9.18 -1.72 -6.48
C ALA A 99 8.01 -2.56 -7.04
N SER A 100 8.22 -3.86 -7.25
CA SER A 100 7.19 -4.77 -7.75
C SER A 100 6.01 -4.89 -6.79
N LEU A 101 6.25 -5.03 -5.49
CA LEU A 101 5.20 -5.08 -4.47
C LEU A 101 4.41 -3.78 -4.41
N ALA A 102 5.08 -2.62 -4.45
CA ALA A 102 4.41 -1.33 -4.45
C ALA A 102 3.53 -1.14 -5.69
N PHE A 103 4.04 -1.45 -6.89
CA PHE A 103 3.26 -1.37 -8.12
C PHE A 103 2.10 -2.37 -8.16
N ALA A 104 2.35 -3.63 -7.81
CA ALA A 104 1.32 -4.65 -7.77
C ALA A 104 0.22 -4.28 -6.80
N GLY A 105 0.57 -3.85 -5.58
CA GLY A 105 -0.38 -3.38 -4.57
C GLY A 105 -1.23 -2.22 -5.09
N ALA A 106 -0.62 -1.18 -5.66
CA ALA A 106 -1.36 -0.03 -6.17
C ALA A 106 -2.28 -0.35 -7.36
N ILE A 107 -1.85 -1.21 -8.29
CA ILE A 107 -2.68 -1.63 -9.42
C ILE A 107 -3.84 -2.51 -8.95
N THR A 108 -3.57 -3.44 -8.05
CA THR A 108 -4.57 -4.34 -7.47
C THR A 108 -5.62 -3.54 -6.69
N GLU A 109 -5.20 -2.59 -5.86
CA GLU A 109 -6.10 -1.70 -5.12
C GLU A 109 -6.95 -0.84 -6.08
N LEU A 110 -6.32 -0.17 -7.04
CA LEU A 110 -7.04 0.64 -8.02
C LEU A 110 -8.10 -0.19 -8.76
N SER A 111 -7.73 -1.40 -9.16
CA SER A 111 -8.65 -2.34 -9.83
C SER A 111 -9.79 -2.75 -8.90
N ALA A 112 -9.49 -3.09 -7.64
CA ALA A 112 -10.49 -3.47 -6.66
C ALA A 112 -11.48 -2.32 -6.39
N ARG A 113 -11.02 -1.08 -6.20
CA ARG A 113 -11.88 0.08 -5.98
C ARG A 113 -12.75 0.40 -7.20
N LEU A 114 -12.22 0.24 -8.42
CA LEU A 114 -13.01 0.37 -9.65
C LEU A 114 -14.09 -0.71 -9.75
N LEU A 115 -13.78 -1.96 -9.38
CA LEU A 115 -14.76 -3.05 -9.34
C LEU A 115 -15.83 -2.81 -8.27
N ILE A 116 -15.46 -2.35 -7.07
CA ILE A 116 -16.42 -1.97 -6.01
C ILE A 116 -17.33 -0.85 -6.51
N PHE A 117 -16.77 0.17 -7.16
CA PHE A 117 -17.53 1.29 -7.72
C PHE A 117 -18.54 0.81 -8.76
N GLY A 118 -18.10 -0.03 -9.71
CA GLY A 118 -18.96 -0.63 -10.73
C GLY A 118 -20.06 -1.49 -10.11
N ALA A 119 -19.71 -2.41 -9.21
CA ALA A 119 -20.64 -3.29 -8.52
C ALA A 119 -21.69 -2.50 -7.72
N THR A 120 -21.27 -1.48 -6.96
CA THR A 120 -22.17 -0.64 -6.16
C THR A 120 -23.10 0.19 -7.03
N THR A 121 -22.58 0.75 -8.13
CA THR A 121 -23.38 1.52 -9.09
C THR A 121 -24.41 0.64 -9.79
N THR A 122 -24.00 -0.53 -10.28
CA THR A 122 -24.90 -1.50 -10.91
C THR A 122 -25.95 -2.00 -9.93
N ALA A 123 -25.56 -2.35 -8.70
CA ALA A 123 -26.53 -2.80 -7.69
C ALA A 123 -27.53 -1.70 -7.33
N THR A 124 -27.08 -0.44 -7.22
CA THR A 124 -27.95 0.73 -7.03
C THR A 124 -28.89 0.96 -8.21
N TRP A 125 -28.41 0.74 -9.43
CA TRP A 125 -29.24 0.87 -10.63
C TRP A 125 -30.31 -0.22 -10.69
N ILE A 126 -29.95 -1.48 -10.44
CA ILE A 126 -30.87 -2.63 -10.41
C ILE A 126 -31.96 -2.38 -9.37
N SER A 127 -31.55 -2.08 -8.13
CA SER A 127 -32.48 -1.87 -7.01
C SER A 127 -33.45 -0.70 -7.17
N LYS A 128 -33.15 0.29 -8.04
CA LYS A 128 -34.05 1.40 -8.34
C LYS A 128 -34.93 1.20 -9.57
N ASN A 129 -34.41 0.52 -10.61
CA ASN A 129 -35.04 0.50 -11.93
C ASN A 129 -35.68 -0.85 -12.25
N PHE A 130 -35.36 -1.91 -11.52
CA PHE A 130 -35.88 -3.24 -11.76
C PHE A 130 -36.99 -3.51 -10.75
N ASN A 131 -38.05 -4.18 -11.19
CA ASN A 131 -39.08 -4.67 -10.29
C ASN A 131 -38.56 -5.90 -9.54
N LEU A 132 -38.02 -5.71 -8.33
CA LEU A 132 -37.44 -6.77 -7.50
C LEU A 132 -38.49 -7.57 -6.70
N ASP A 133 -39.72 -7.07 -6.63
CA ASP A 133 -40.78 -7.65 -5.81
C ASP A 133 -41.38 -8.91 -6.45
N SER A 134 -41.39 -8.97 -7.79
CA SER A 134 -42.08 -10.02 -8.54
C SER A 134 -41.23 -10.68 -9.64
N TRP A 135 -40.00 -11.09 -9.33
CA TRP A 135 -39.08 -11.72 -10.32
C TRP A 135 -39.55 -13.09 -10.84
N PHE A 136 -40.07 -13.96 -9.97
CA PHE A 136 -40.47 -15.32 -10.38
C PHE A 136 -41.97 -15.47 -10.60
N THR A 137 -42.78 -14.83 -9.76
CA THR A 137 -44.24 -14.89 -9.88
C THR A 137 -44.84 -13.53 -9.50
N ALA A 138 -45.96 -13.17 -10.12
CA ALA A 138 -46.66 -11.93 -9.84
C ALA A 138 -47.25 -11.85 -8.40
N VAL A 139 -47.22 -12.95 -7.64
CA VAL A 139 -47.84 -13.09 -6.31
C VAL A 139 -46.82 -13.52 -5.25
N SER A 140 -45.50 -13.47 -5.52
CA SER A 140 -44.51 -13.87 -4.52
C SER A 140 -44.43 -12.86 -3.39
N LEU A 141 -44.93 -13.23 -2.21
CA LEU A 141 -44.69 -12.53 -0.94
C LEU A 141 -43.21 -12.55 -0.52
N ASP A 142 -42.43 -13.47 -1.09
CA ASP A 142 -41.04 -13.73 -0.70
C ASP A 142 -40.01 -12.73 -1.26
N LYS A 143 -40.43 -11.82 -2.17
CA LYS A 143 -39.59 -10.73 -2.73
C LYS A 143 -38.16 -11.18 -3.09
N SER A 144 -38.07 -12.30 -3.80
CA SER A 144 -36.82 -13.03 -4.08
C SER A 144 -35.77 -12.21 -4.83
N GLY A 145 -36.16 -11.16 -5.55
CA GLY A 145 -35.24 -10.26 -6.24
C GLY A 145 -34.34 -9.50 -5.27
N TRP A 146 -34.89 -9.00 -4.17
CA TRP A 146 -34.12 -8.32 -3.11
C TRP A 146 -33.11 -9.25 -2.44
N LYS A 147 -33.54 -10.48 -2.12
CA LYS A 147 -32.67 -11.50 -1.52
C LYS A 147 -31.52 -11.88 -2.45
N SER A 148 -31.82 -12.07 -3.74
CA SER A 148 -30.82 -12.40 -4.76
C SER A 148 -29.83 -11.26 -4.97
N LEU A 149 -30.31 -10.02 -5.00
CA LEU A 149 -29.46 -8.84 -5.08
C LEU A 149 -28.53 -8.73 -3.87
N GLU A 150 -29.06 -8.89 -2.65
CA GLU A 150 -28.25 -8.77 -1.43
C GLU A 150 -27.19 -9.88 -1.35
N LEU A 151 -27.56 -11.14 -1.62
CA LEU A 151 -26.59 -12.23 -1.63
C LEU A 151 -25.47 -11.98 -2.64
N THR A 152 -25.81 -11.54 -3.85
CA THR A 152 -24.81 -11.22 -4.88
C THR A 152 -23.93 -10.06 -4.44
N PHE A 153 -24.52 -9.00 -3.89
CA PHE A 153 -23.80 -7.85 -3.38
C PHE A 153 -22.82 -8.23 -2.27
N LEU A 154 -23.27 -9.04 -1.31
CA LEU A 154 -22.46 -9.54 -0.20
C LEU A 154 -21.29 -10.40 -0.69
N ILE A 155 -21.53 -11.31 -1.64
CA ILE A 155 -20.47 -12.15 -2.22
C ILE A 155 -19.40 -11.27 -2.86
N VAL A 156 -19.78 -10.34 -3.73
CA VAL A 156 -18.84 -9.45 -4.42
C VAL A 156 -18.03 -8.62 -3.42
N HIS A 157 -18.69 -8.00 -2.43
CA HIS A 157 -18.00 -7.19 -1.43
C HIS A 157 -17.07 -8.03 -0.55
N ARG A 158 -17.50 -9.21 -0.12
CA ARG A 158 -16.67 -10.10 0.72
C ARG A 158 -15.48 -10.66 -0.04
N MET A 159 -15.62 -10.95 -1.34
CA MET A 159 -14.51 -11.35 -2.19
C MET A 159 -13.49 -10.23 -2.35
N LEU A 160 -13.93 -8.99 -2.57
CA LEU A 160 -13.03 -7.85 -2.74
C LEU A 160 -12.28 -7.51 -1.45
N LYS A 161 -12.84 -7.79 -0.27
CA LYS A 161 -12.12 -7.63 1.01
C LYS A 161 -10.89 -8.53 1.18
N TRP A 162 -10.73 -9.59 0.39
CA TRP A 162 -9.47 -10.34 0.36
C TRP A 162 -8.34 -9.51 -0.24
N VAL A 163 -8.67 -8.63 -1.19
CA VAL A 163 -7.67 -7.72 -1.79
C VAL A 163 -7.10 -6.81 -0.72
N ASP A 164 -7.96 -6.18 0.10
CA ASP A 164 -7.56 -5.35 1.25
C ASP A 164 -6.60 -6.12 2.18
N ALA A 165 -6.90 -7.40 2.49
CA ALA A 165 -6.05 -8.23 3.34
C ALA A 165 -4.66 -8.44 2.71
N PHE A 166 -4.59 -8.77 1.42
CA PHE A 166 -3.33 -8.96 0.71
C PHE A 166 -2.52 -7.66 0.56
N GLU A 167 -3.16 -6.50 0.57
CA GLU A 167 -2.47 -5.21 0.61
C GLU A 167 -1.70 -5.00 1.92
N TYR A 168 -2.30 -5.34 3.06
CA TYR A 168 -1.59 -5.29 4.33
C TYR A 168 -0.40 -6.27 4.37
N LEU A 169 -0.54 -7.44 3.73
CA LEU A 169 0.58 -8.36 3.56
C LEU A 169 1.67 -7.80 2.65
N ALA A 170 1.29 -7.08 1.58
CA ALA A 170 2.24 -6.39 0.71
C ALA A 170 2.96 -5.25 1.45
N LEU A 171 2.26 -4.46 2.27
CA LEU A 171 2.87 -3.43 3.14
C LEU A 171 3.86 -4.05 4.12
N PHE A 172 3.49 -5.17 4.76
CA PHE A 172 4.41 -5.92 5.61
C PHE A 172 5.69 -6.28 4.86
N GLY A 173 5.58 -6.83 3.65
CA GLY A 173 6.73 -7.14 2.79
C GLY A 173 7.55 -5.90 2.44
N CYS A 174 6.90 -4.82 1.99
CA CYS A 174 7.54 -3.57 1.61
C CYS A 174 8.36 -2.98 2.76
N PHE A 175 7.75 -2.77 3.93
CA PHE A 175 8.43 -2.14 5.06
C PHE A 175 9.48 -3.03 5.70
N SER A 176 9.30 -4.36 5.68
CA SER A 176 10.34 -5.31 6.09
C SER A 176 11.58 -5.19 5.18
N LEU A 177 11.38 -5.08 3.86
CA LEU A 177 12.47 -4.87 2.91
C LEU A 177 13.14 -3.50 3.05
N VAL A 178 12.37 -2.44 3.32
CA VAL A 178 12.92 -1.11 3.63
C VAL A 178 13.84 -1.20 4.85
N PHE A 179 13.38 -1.81 5.93
CA PHE A 179 14.16 -1.97 7.16
C PHE A 179 15.43 -2.79 6.91
N TYR A 180 15.29 -3.95 6.27
CA TYR A 180 16.41 -4.81 5.90
C TYR A 180 17.44 -4.04 5.08
N SER A 181 17.00 -3.32 4.05
CA SER A 181 17.86 -2.57 3.13
C SER A 181 18.67 -1.47 3.85
N VAL A 182 18.05 -0.74 4.78
CA VAL A 182 18.73 0.31 5.55
C VAL A 182 19.76 -0.28 6.53
N LEU A 183 19.45 -1.42 7.15
CA LEU A 183 20.35 -2.04 8.13
C LEU A 183 21.54 -2.74 7.50
N THR A 184 21.36 -3.41 6.35
CA THR A 184 22.47 -4.08 5.66
C THR A 184 23.41 -3.11 4.96
N ALA A 185 22.99 -1.86 4.75
CA ALA A 185 23.86 -0.83 4.21
C ALA A 185 25.02 -0.50 5.18
N PRO A 186 26.27 -0.45 4.69
CA PRO A 186 27.42 -0.01 5.47
C PRO A 186 27.17 1.38 6.07
N PRO A 187 27.66 1.67 7.30
CA PRO A 187 27.44 2.97 7.96
C PRO A 187 27.88 4.17 7.12
N GLU A 188 28.92 4.03 6.30
CA GLU A 188 29.48 5.08 5.46
C GLU A 188 28.54 5.47 4.31
N VAL A 189 27.71 4.53 3.86
CA VAL A 189 26.80 4.69 2.72
C VAL A 189 25.34 4.73 3.15
N ARG A 190 25.07 4.64 4.46
CA ARG A 190 23.72 4.68 5.01
C ARG A 190 23.16 6.09 4.90
N ILE A 191 22.27 6.26 3.92
CA ILE A 191 21.60 7.54 3.62
C ILE A 191 20.53 7.83 4.68
N PHE A 192 19.65 6.86 4.93
CA PHE A 192 18.49 7.01 5.81
C PHE A 192 18.78 6.56 7.25
N GLY A 193 18.18 7.27 8.21
CA GLY A 193 18.38 6.98 9.63
C GLY A 193 17.76 5.64 10.07
N PRO A 194 18.42 4.86 10.96
CA PRO A 194 17.90 3.57 11.42
C PRO A 194 16.61 3.70 12.23
N ALA A 195 16.41 4.83 12.92
CA ALA A 195 15.19 5.10 13.68
C ALA A 195 13.94 5.19 12.78
N TRP A 196 14.06 5.86 11.63
CA TRP A 196 13.00 5.93 10.63
C TRP A 196 12.69 4.56 10.01
N ALA A 197 13.73 3.78 9.70
CA ALA A 197 13.56 2.41 9.21
C ALA A 197 12.88 1.50 10.25
N THR A 198 13.22 1.68 11.53
CA THR A 198 12.59 0.93 12.65
C THR A 198 11.11 1.27 12.78
N LEU A 199 10.72 2.54 12.59
CA LEU A 199 9.30 2.90 12.49
C LEU A 199 8.60 2.16 11.34
N GLY A 200 9.27 2.03 10.19
CA GLY A 200 8.80 1.19 9.09
C GLY A 200 8.58 -0.27 9.50
N LEU A 201 9.51 -0.86 10.25
CA LEU A 201 9.33 -2.24 10.75
C LEU A 201 8.14 -2.36 11.72
N VAL A 202 7.88 -1.35 12.55
CA VAL A 202 6.68 -1.31 13.41
C VAL A 202 5.41 -1.31 12.54
N ILE A 203 5.36 -0.47 11.50
CA ILE A 203 4.27 -0.47 10.51
C ILE A 203 4.12 -1.84 9.86
N ALA A 204 5.22 -2.49 9.50
CA ALA A 204 5.21 -3.83 8.92
C ALA A 204 4.52 -4.82 9.87
N PHE A 205 4.95 -4.87 11.13
CA PHE A 205 4.40 -5.78 12.13
C PHE A 205 2.91 -5.53 12.38
N VAL A 206 2.50 -4.26 12.50
CA VAL A 206 1.09 -3.87 12.63
C VAL A 206 0.28 -4.31 11.41
N SER A 207 0.83 -4.15 10.20
CA SER A 207 0.18 -4.60 8.95
C SER A 207 0.02 -6.13 8.89
N PHE A 208 0.97 -6.89 9.44
CA PHE A 208 0.83 -8.34 9.56
C PHE A 208 -0.29 -8.75 10.54
N ILE A 209 -0.46 -7.99 11.63
CA ILE A 209 -1.59 -8.17 12.56
C ILE A 209 -2.91 -7.84 11.86
N ASP A 210 -2.98 -6.74 11.10
CA ASP A 210 -4.16 -6.37 10.30
C ASP A 210 -4.57 -7.50 9.36
N PHE A 211 -3.64 -8.00 8.54
CA PHE A 211 -3.85 -9.15 7.66
C PHE A 211 -4.41 -10.35 8.44
N THR A 212 -3.80 -10.66 9.59
CA THR A 212 -4.25 -11.78 10.44
C THR A 212 -5.68 -11.59 10.92
N PHE A 213 -6.05 -10.38 11.35
CA PHE A 213 -7.43 -10.09 11.78
C PHE A 213 -8.43 -10.13 10.64
N ASP A 214 -8.05 -9.68 9.44
CA ASP A 214 -8.92 -9.80 8.27
C ASP A 214 -9.20 -11.25 7.89
N VAL A 215 -8.20 -12.14 8.01
CA VAL A 215 -8.38 -13.58 7.81
C VAL A 215 -9.22 -14.20 8.95
N LEU A 216 -8.93 -13.88 10.21
CA LEU A 216 -9.67 -14.42 11.36
C LEU A 216 -11.13 -13.94 11.42
N ARG A 217 -11.47 -12.85 10.72
CA ARG A 217 -12.85 -12.37 10.60
C ARG A 217 -13.80 -13.41 10.00
N TYR A 218 -13.31 -14.39 9.23
CA TYR A 218 -14.14 -15.48 8.72
C TYR A 218 -14.60 -16.46 9.80
N GLU A 219 -13.83 -16.60 10.90
CA GLU A 219 -14.22 -17.41 12.06
C GLU A 219 -15.17 -16.64 12.99
N GLN A 220 -14.82 -15.39 13.34
CA GLN A 220 -15.62 -14.57 14.25
C GLN A 220 -15.72 -13.11 13.79
N PHE A 221 -16.69 -12.84 12.92
CA PHE A 221 -16.85 -11.54 12.28
C PHE A 221 -16.89 -10.36 13.25
N ARG A 222 -17.71 -10.41 14.31
CA ARG A 222 -17.93 -9.26 15.22
C ARG A 222 -16.70 -8.89 16.07
N ALA A 223 -15.89 -9.86 16.48
CA ALA A 223 -14.72 -9.61 17.32
C ALA A 223 -13.56 -9.06 16.47
N PHE A 224 -13.19 -9.80 15.43
CA PHE A 224 -12.05 -9.45 14.60
C PHE A 224 -12.30 -8.23 13.72
N SER A 225 -13.54 -7.95 13.29
CA SER A 225 -13.83 -6.68 12.58
C SER A 225 -13.53 -5.45 13.43
N ARG A 226 -13.87 -5.48 14.74
CA ARG A 226 -13.59 -4.36 15.63
C ARG A 226 -12.10 -4.18 15.85
N LEU A 227 -11.38 -5.28 16.05
CA LEU A 227 -9.92 -5.26 16.22
C LEU A 227 -9.22 -4.76 14.96
N ALA A 228 -9.60 -5.27 13.78
CA ALA A 228 -9.07 -4.83 12.50
C ALA A 228 -9.25 -3.32 12.28
N VAL A 229 -10.43 -2.76 12.61
CA VAL A 229 -10.65 -1.31 12.51
C VAL A 229 -9.69 -0.51 13.40
N TYR A 230 -9.45 -0.95 14.64
CA TYR A 230 -8.55 -0.23 15.54
C TYR A 230 -7.08 -0.31 15.11
N VAL A 231 -6.63 -1.48 14.67
CA VAL A 231 -5.25 -1.70 14.25
C VAL A 231 -4.98 -0.97 12.92
N SER A 232 -5.88 -1.14 11.94
CA SER A 232 -5.83 -0.41 10.67
C SER A 232 -5.80 1.08 10.89
N PHE A 233 -6.67 1.63 11.75
CA PHE A 233 -6.66 3.06 12.10
C PHE A 233 -5.30 3.52 12.65
N ALA A 234 -4.75 2.80 13.62
CA ALA A 234 -3.44 3.16 14.18
C ALA A 234 -2.35 3.14 13.09
N ASN A 235 -2.42 2.17 12.19
CA ASN A 235 -1.46 1.97 11.12
C ASN A 235 -1.54 3.06 10.04
N THR A 236 -2.72 3.27 9.45
CA THR A 236 -2.92 4.09 8.25
C THR A 236 -3.15 5.57 8.54
N VAL A 237 -3.70 5.92 9.71
CA VAL A 237 -3.98 7.33 10.09
C VAL A 237 -2.82 7.96 10.84
N ILE A 238 -2.11 7.17 11.64
CA ILE A 238 -1.08 7.69 12.54
C ILE A 238 0.30 7.31 12.04
N LEU A 239 0.62 6.01 12.01
CA LEU A 239 1.99 5.56 11.76
C LEU A 239 2.46 5.86 10.34
N LEU A 240 1.67 5.49 9.33
CA LEU A 240 2.04 5.65 7.91
C LEU A 240 2.21 7.12 7.50
N PRO A 241 1.30 8.06 7.84
CA PRO A 241 1.49 9.48 7.52
C PRO A 241 2.72 10.07 8.23
N ILE A 242 2.98 9.71 9.49
CA ILE A 242 4.19 10.15 10.22
C ILE A 242 5.45 9.64 9.50
N TRP A 243 5.45 8.37 9.09
CA TRP A 243 6.57 7.77 8.37
C TRP A 243 6.82 8.46 7.02
N LEU A 244 5.76 8.77 6.27
CA LEU A 244 5.82 9.47 4.98
C LEU A 244 6.33 10.91 5.13
N LEU A 245 5.82 11.66 6.11
CA LEU A 245 6.29 13.03 6.37
C LEU A 245 7.76 13.03 6.80
N TRP A 246 8.17 12.07 7.63
CA TRP A 246 9.58 11.93 8.03
C TRP A 246 10.47 11.56 6.85
N PHE A 247 10.00 10.69 5.95
CA PHE A 247 10.71 10.38 4.71
C PHE A 247 10.83 11.61 3.79
N GLY A 248 9.74 12.35 3.59
CA GLY A 248 9.71 13.56 2.75
C GLY A 248 10.58 14.71 3.27
N MET A 249 10.86 14.75 4.57
CA MET A 249 11.84 15.67 5.17
C MET A 249 13.30 15.22 4.96
N GLN A 250 13.52 13.91 4.84
CA GLN A 250 14.84 13.33 4.60
C GLN A 250 15.26 13.52 3.13
N LEU A 251 14.36 13.28 2.18
CA LEU A 251 14.65 13.28 0.73
C LEU A 251 15.50 14.48 0.21
N PRO A 252 15.16 15.76 0.48
CA PRO A 252 15.91 16.90 -0.06
C PRO A 252 17.37 16.98 0.41
N ARG A 253 17.70 16.33 1.53
CA ARG A 253 19.07 16.33 2.07
C ARG A 253 20.02 15.45 1.26
N TYR A 254 19.50 14.56 0.43
CA TYR A 254 20.27 13.49 -0.21
C TYR A 254 20.33 13.57 -1.73
N GLU A 255 19.39 14.29 -2.35
CA GLU A 255 19.41 14.58 -3.78
C GLU A 255 20.76 15.16 -4.28
N PRO A 256 21.41 16.13 -3.59
CA PRO A 256 22.69 16.69 -4.04
C PRO A 256 23.86 15.69 -3.98
N ARG A 257 23.83 14.74 -3.03
CA ARG A 257 24.92 13.77 -2.82
C ARG A 257 24.88 12.66 -3.87
N PHE A 258 23.69 12.27 -4.31
CA PHE A 258 23.53 11.30 -5.38
C PHE A 258 24.06 11.86 -6.70
N THR A 259 23.70 13.10 -7.06
CA THR A 259 24.19 13.75 -8.28
C THR A 259 25.72 13.90 -8.27
N ALA A 260 26.31 14.28 -7.14
CA ALA A 260 27.76 14.40 -7.02
C ALA A 260 28.49 13.05 -7.20
N ASN A 261 27.99 11.98 -6.56
CA ASN A 261 28.57 10.65 -6.70
C ASN A 261 28.40 10.08 -8.11
N ASP A 262 27.24 10.28 -8.75
CA ASP A 262 27.01 9.84 -10.14
C ASP A 262 27.96 10.56 -11.11
N ILE A 263 28.15 11.87 -10.96
CA ILE A 263 29.13 12.64 -11.75
C ILE A 263 30.55 12.10 -11.54
N LEU A 264 30.93 11.80 -10.31
CA LEU A 264 32.28 11.30 -10.00
C LEU A 264 32.52 9.91 -10.60
N PHE A 265 31.54 9.01 -10.48
CA PHE A 265 31.61 7.68 -11.11
C PHE A 265 31.70 7.76 -12.63
N ARG A 266 30.86 8.58 -13.28
CA ARG A 266 30.93 8.77 -14.73
C ARG A 266 32.25 9.39 -15.19
N ARG A 267 32.90 10.17 -14.33
CA ARG A 267 34.25 10.70 -14.60
C ARG A 267 35.29 9.59 -14.58
N ILE A 268 35.26 8.73 -13.57
CA ILE A 268 36.15 7.57 -13.44
C ILE A 268 35.97 6.60 -14.62
N GLU A 269 34.74 6.33 -15.06
CA GLU A 269 34.48 5.44 -16.21
C GLU A 269 34.93 6.04 -17.54
N ARG A 270 34.98 7.37 -17.67
CA ARG A 270 35.40 8.05 -18.91
C ARG A 270 36.89 8.27 -19.00
N GLU A 271 37.60 8.31 -17.88
CA GLU A 271 39.05 8.35 -17.91
C GLU A 271 39.53 6.96 -18.35
N PRO A 272 40.26 6.85 -19.49
CA PRO A 272 40.81 5.57 -19.88
C PRO A 272 41.65 5.06 -18.70
N PRO A 273 41.64 3.75 -18.40
CA PRO A 273 42.51 3.21 -17.38
C PRO A 273 43.89 3.76 -17.69
N ILE A 274 44.50 4.44 -16.72
CA ILE A 274 45.86 4.92 -16.85
C ILE A 274 46.66 3.65 -17.10
N GLU A 275 46.93 3.35 -18.38
CA GLU A 275 47.92 2.37 -18.76
C GLU A 275 49.13 2.84 -17.99
N HIS A 276 49.51 2.03 -16.99
CA HIS A 276 50.70 2.28 -16.21
C HIS A 276 51.79 2.54 -17.22
N ALA A 277 52.13 3.82 -17.40
CA ALA A 277 53.22 4.23 -18.25
C ALA A 277 54.39 3.40 -17.74
N THR A 278 54.76 2.40 -18.52
CA THR A 278 55.86 1.51 -18.24
C THR A 278 57.02 2.42 -17.91
N ALA A 279 57.45 2.39 -16.64
CA ALA A 279 58.50 3.26 -16.16
C ALA A 279 59.67 3.13 -17.16
N PRO A 280 60.09 4.22 -17.82
CA PRO A 280 61.17 4.15 -18.78
C PRO A 280 62.45 3.78 -18.02
N GLY A 281 62.89 2.54 -18.18
CA GLY A 281 64.26 2.11 -17.93
C GLY A 281 64.66 1.95 -16.46
N THR A 282 64.28 0.83 -15.83
CA THR A 282 65.26 0.10 -15.03
C THR A 282 66.12 -0.70 -15.99
N GLN A 283 67.19 -0.07 -16.49
CA GLN A 283 68.33 -0.81 -17.04
C GLN A 283 68.83 -1.75 -15.94
N GLY A 284 68.78 -3.06 -16.21
CA GLY A 284 69.34 -4.05 -15.31
C GLY A 284 70.84 -3.81 -15.18
N LEU A 285 71.28 -3.56 -13.95
CA LEU A 285 72.65 -3.83 -13.55
C LEU A 285 72.88 -5.34 -13.70
N SER A 286 73.76 -5.71 -14.63
CA SER A 286 74.20 -7.09 -14.83
C SER A 286 74.94 -7.57 -13.58
N ALA A 287 74.72 -8.83 -13.23
CA ALA A 287 75.31 -9.51 -12.08
C ALA A 287 76.82 -9.81 -12.21
N GLU A 288 77.55 -9.12 -13.11
CA GLU A 288 79.00 -9.33 -13.32
C GLU A 288 79.89 -8.43 -12.45
N ASP A 289 79.34 -7.41 -11.76
CA ASP A 289 80.13 -6.49 -10.95
C ASP A 289 80.25 -6.88 -9.45
N MET A 290 80.01 -8.15 -9.09
CA MET A 290 80.01 -8.63 -7.70
C MET A 290 81.05 -9.71 -7.36
N GLU A 291 82.11 -9.87 -8.16
CA GLU A 291 83.21 -10.82 -7.86
C GLU A 291 84.51 -10.19 -7.33
N ASP A 292 84.60 -8.86 -7.23
CA ASP A 292 85.78 -8.19 -6.63
C ASP A 292 85.36 -7.32 -5.43
N LEU A 293 85.07 -7.94 -4.29
CA LEU A 293 85.15 -7.34 -2.93
C LEU A 293 85.11 -8.41 -1.82
#